data_AF-R5TFY4-F1
#
_entry.id   AF-R5TFY4-F1
#
_cell.length_a   1.000
_cell.length_b   1.000
_cell.length_c   1.000
_cell.angle_alpha   90.00
_cell.angle_beta   90.00
_cell.angle_gamma   90.00
#
_symmetry.space_group_name_H-M   'P 1'
#
loop_
_entity.id
_entity.type
_entity.pdbx_description
1 polymer ?
#
loop_
_entity_poly.entity_id
_entity_poly.type
_entity_poly.pdbx_seq_one_letter_code
_entity_poly.pdbx_strand_id
1 'polypeptide(L)'
;MSDDKYKQIFSQNLRYYMSINNKEQIDLINDLGFNKSAVSTWCNGTRLPRMDKVNMLAEYFNINRSDLIEDRQTVPDTTVKSFQCDTDDEANLILSYRKLNDKNKQKCTAYTNTLLTTQKMEDELVLNAAHDNGATPDQKRHADDIMKNPDEWE
;
A
#
# COMPACT_ATOMS: atom_id res chain seq x y z
N MET A 1 29.20 9.99 9.97
CA MET A 1 28.84 9.84 8.54
C MET A 1 29.98 10.45 7.74
N SER A 2 30.65 9.70 6.88
CA SER A 2 31.79 10.17 6.09
C SER A 2 31.32 11.09 4.95
N ASP A 3 32.09 12.14 4.64
CA ASP A 3 31.80 13.08 3.54
C ASP A 3 31.56 12.38 2.20
N ASP A 4 32.25 11.26 1.96
CA ASP A 4 32.08 10.47 0.74
C ASP A 4 30.72 9.80 0.67
N LYS A 5 30.11 9.43 1.81
CA LYS A 5 28.75 8.89 1.84
C LYS A 5 27.75 9.95 1.36
N TYR A 6 27.88 11.20 1.82
CA TYR A 6 27.00 12.29 1.39
C TYR A 6 27.13 12.60 -0.11
N LYS A 7 28.35 12.56 -0.64
CA LYS A 7 28.58 12.74 -2.08
C LYS A 7 27.89 11.64 -2.91
N GLN A 8 27.96 10.40 -2.44
CA GLN A 8 27.32 9.25 -3.10
C GLN A 8 25.78 9.31 -3.01
N ILE A 9 25.24 9.67 -1.85
CA ILE A 9 23.79 9.85 -1.68
C ILE A 9 23.28 10.92 -2.66
N PHE A 10 23.96 12.07 -2.70
CA PHE A 10 23.58 13.16 -3.57
C PHE A 10 23.62 12.79 -5.06
N SER A 11 24.71 12.14 -5.50
CA SER A 11 24.85 11.73 -6.91
C SER A 11 23.79 10.71 -7.32
N GLN A 12 23.47 9.76 -6.43
CA GLN A 12 22.43 8.76 -6.64
C GLN A 12 21.04 9.42 -6.77
N ASN A 13 20.70 10.31 -5.85
CA ASN A 13 19.42 11.03 -5.84
C ASN A 13 19.28 11.92 -7.07
N LEU A 14 20.33 12.67 -7.43
CA LEU A 14 20.33 13.52 -8.61
C LEU A 14 20.08 12.71 -9.89
N ARG A 15 20.74 11.55 -10.04
CA ARG A 15 20.53 10.65 -11.18
C ARG A 15 19.13 10.07 -11.24
N TYR A 16 18.58 9.72 -10.08
CA TYR A 16 17.20 9.25 -9.98
C TYR A 16 16.21 10.32 -10.48
N TYR A 17 16.34 11.56 -10.00
CA TYR A 17 15.45 12.65 -10.40
C TYR A 17 15.60 13.05 -11.86
N MET A 18 16.81 12.97 -12.42
CA MET A 18 17.03 13.10 -13.86
C MET A 18 16.29 12.01 -14.63
N SER A 19 16.39 10.75 -14.20
CA SER A 19 15.75 9.61 -14.85
C SER A 19 14.22 9.71 -14.86
N ILE A 20 13.58 10.07 -13.74
CA ILE A 20 12.10 10.14 -13.68
C ILE A 20 11.54 11.33 -14.47
N ASN A 21 12.33 12.41 -14.61
CA ASN A 21 11.94 13.59 -15.39
C ASN A 21 12.39 13.48 -16.86
N ASN A 22 12.99 12.35 -17.26
CA ASN A 22 13.55 12.13 -18.59
C ASN A 22 14.52 13.26 -19.03
N LYS A 23 15.42 13.63 -18.12
CA LYS A 23 16.42 14.69 -18.30
C LYS A 23 17.83 14.10 -18.33
N GLU A 24 18.67 14.67 -19.18
CA GLU A 24 20.10 14.38 -19.24
C GLU A 24 20.93 15.49 -18.59
N GLN A 25 22.22 15.21 -18.38
CA GLN A 25 23.16 16.21 -17.86
C GLN A 25 23.25 17.44 -18.77
N ILE A 26 23.03 17.26 -20.08
CA ILE A 26 23.06 18.37 -21.05
C ILE A 26 21.88 19.31 -20.87
N ASP A 27 20.72 18.79 -20.45
CA ASP A 27 19.54 19.61 -20.18
C ASP A 27 19.77 20.49 -18.96
N LEU A 28 20.39 19.95 -17.91
CA LEU A 28 20.77 20.75 -16.74
C LEU A 28 21.76 21.87 -17.08
N ILE A 29 22.69 21.61 -18.01
CA ILE A 29 23.66 22.61 -18.47
C ILE A 29 22.94 23.72 -19.26
N ASN A 30 22.05 23.35 -20.17
CA ASN A 30 21.34 24.28 -21.03
C ASN A 30 20.27 25.08 -20.26
N ASP A 31 19.50 24.43 -19.40
CA ASP A 31 18.35 25.02 -18.70
C ASP A 31 18.79 25.87 -17.49
N LEU A 32 19.81 25.42 -16.73
CA LEU A 32 20.27 26.11 -15.52
C LEU A 32 21.57 26.90 -15.71
N GLY A 33 22.20 26.82 -16.89
CA GLY A 33 23.45 27.50 -17.19
C GLY A 33 24.64 26.99 -16.37
N PHE A 34 24.61 25.72 -15.96
CA PHE A 34 25.69 25.14 -15.17
C PHE A 34 26.88 24.72 -16.03
N ASN A 35 28.09 24.76 -15.44
CA ASN A 35 29.28 24.28 -16.13
C ASN A 35 29.22 22.75 -16.29
N LYS A 36 29.47 22.26 -17.50
CA LYS A 36 29.55 20.83 -17.83
C LYS A 36 30.43 20.03 -16.87
N SER A 37 31.59 20.56 -16.50
CA SER A 37 32.50 19.88 -15.57
C SER A 37 31.91 19.76 -14.16
N ALA A 38 31.16 20.77 -13.71
CA ALA A 38 30.51 20.78 -12.40
C ALA A 38 29.36 19.75 -12.34
N VAL A 39 28.47 19.75 -13.33
CA VAL A 39 27.35 18.77 -13.39
C VAL A 39 27.88 17.34 -13.43
N SER A 40 28.92 17.09 -14.24
CA SER A 40 29.56 15.77 -14.31
C SER A 40 30.16 15.33 -12.97
N THR A 41 30.87 16.23 -12.26
CA THR A 41 31.45 15.91 -10.96
C THR A 41 30.39 15.63 -9.88
N TRP A 42 29.26 16.33 -9.93
CA TRP A 42 28.10 16.08 -9.06
C TRP A 42 27.43 14.73 -9.36
N CYS A 43 27.21 14.41 -10.64
CA CYS A 43 26.62 13.13 -11.05
C CYS A 43 27.52 11.93 -10.74
N ASN A 44 28.84 12.14 -10.71
CA ASN A 44 29.82 11.11 -10.35
C ASN A 44 30.08 11.01 -8.84
N GLY A 45 29.50 11.90 -8.01
CA GLY A 45 29.70 11.88 -6.56
C GLY A 45 31.13 12.22 -6.14
N THR A 46 31.87 12.97 -6.96
CA THR A 46 33.25 13.38 -6.64
C THR A 46 33.29 14.67 -5.83
N ARG A 47 32.33 15.56 -6.05
CA ARG A 47 32.18 16.84 -5.35
C ARG A 47 30.70 17.16 -5.15
N LEU A 48 30.38 17.84 -4.05
CA LEU A 48 29.03 18.36 -3.79
C LEU A 48 28.86 19.78 -4.36
N PRO A 49 27.69 20.12 -4.91
CA PRO A 49 27.34 21.50 -5.21
C PRO A 49 27.23 22.34 -3.94
N ARG A 50 27.41 23.67 -4.08
CA ARG A 50 27.03 24.61 -3.01
C ARG A 50 25.51 24.62 -2.82
N MET A 51 25.03 25.01 -1.65
CA MET A 51 23.60 24.99 -1.33
C MET A 51 22.75 25.82 -2.29
N ASP A 52 23.27 26.93 -2.82
CA ASP A 52 22.55 27.73 -3.83
C ASP A 52 22.23 26.89 -5.09
N LYS A 53 23.17 26.05 -5.51
CA LYS A 53 23.01 25.15 -6.67
C LYS A 53 22.11 23.96 -6.35
N VAL A 54 22.14 23.48 -5.12
CA VAL A 54 21.18 22.46 -4.65
C VAL A 54 19.76 23.02 -4.70
N ASN A 55 19.54 24.25 -4.23
CA ASN A 55 18.22 24.88 -4.28
C ASN A 55 17.74 25.05 -5.73
N MET A 56 18.60 25.52 -6.64
CA MET A 56 18.26 25.61 -8.07
C MET A 56 17.88 24.25 -8.68
N LEU A 57 18.59 23.17 -8.33
CA LEU A 57 18.25 21.81 -8.77
C LEU A 57 16.90 21.35 -8.18
N ALA A 58 16.68 21.63 -6.90
CA ALA A 58 15.44 21.29 -6.20
C ALA A 58 14.23 22.00 -6.83
N GLU A 59 14.35 23.30 -7.11
CA GLU A 59 13.33 24.08 -7.81
C GLU A 59 13.09 23.56 -9.23
N TYR A 60 14.16 23.23 -9.96
CA TYR A 60 14.07 22.70 -11.33
C TYR A 60 13.31 21.36 -11.41
N PHE A 61 13.56 20.46 -10.45
CA PHE A 61 12.87 19.17 -10.38
C PHE A 61 11.55 19.23 -9.59
N ASN A 62 11.20 20.40 -9.03
CA ASN A 62 10.04 20.61 -8.16
C ASN A 62 10.02 19.64 -6.95
N ILE A 63 11.16 19.52 -6.25
CA ILE A 63 11.39 18.66 -5.07
C ILE A 63 11.96 19.46 -3.91
N ASN A 64 12.05 18.86 -2.72
CA ASN A 64 12.73 19.48 -1.60
C ASN A 64 14.25 19.25 -1.67
N ARG A 65 15.04 20.20 -1.18
CA ARG A 65 16.51 20.06 -1.05
C ARG A 65 16.91 18.86 -0.19
N SER A 66 16.09 18.51 0.82
CA SER A 66 16.28 17.31 1.64
C SER A 66 16.26 16.05 0.79
N ASP A 67 15.43 15.99 -0.25
CA ASP A 67 15.35 14.80 -1.11
C ASP A 67 16.61 14.58 -1.96
N LEU A 68 17.44 15.61 -2.14
CA LEU A 68 18.72 15.51 -2.81
C LEU A 68 19.85 15.14 -1.85
N ILE A 69 19.83 15.64 -0.61
CA ILE A 69 20.96 15.52 0.33
C ILE A 69 20.78 14.35 1.29
N GLU A 70 19.55 14.06 1.69
CA GLU A 70 19.26 13.00 2.63
C GLU A 70 19.35 11.65 1.94
N ASP A 71 19.79 10.65 2.71
CA ASP A 71 19.73 9.26 2.30
C ASP A 71 18.24 8.99 2.08
N ARG A 72 17.80 8.99 0.82
CA ARG A 72 16.57 8.29 0.47
C ARG A 72 16.90 6.87 0.89
N GLN A 73 16.50 6.52 2.12
CA GLN A 73 16.11 5.15 2.38
C GLN A 73 15.28 4.82 1.17
N THR A 74 15.81 3.92 0.35
CA THR A 74 15.01 3.26 -0.64
C THR A 74 13.85 2.72 0.18
N VAL A 75 12.77 3.48 0.24
CA VAL A 75 11.45 2.94 0.31
C VAL A 75 11.29 2.50 -1.13
N PRO A 76 11.61 1.23 -1.45
CA PRO A 76 11.48 0.73 -2.80
C PRO A 76 9.99 0.66 -3.11
N ASP A 77 9.27 1.77 -3.22
CA ASP A 77 7.83 1.76 -3.51
C ASP A 77 7.04 0.73 -2.65
N THR A 78 7.50 0.50 -1.43
CA THR A 78 6.95 -0.52 -0.55
C THR A 78 7.05 0.00 0.87
N THR A 79 6.06 0.81 1.26
CA THR A 79 5.47 0.68 2.59
C THR A 79 4.84 -0.71 2.73
N VAL A 80 5.64 -1.78 2.59
CA VAL A 80 5.34 -3.01 3.30
C VAL A 80 5.78 -2.69 4.70
N LYS A 81 4.80 -2.28 5.52
CA LYS A 81 4.65 -2.95 6.80
C LYS A 81 4.98 -4.41 6.51
N SER A 82 6.04 -4.96 7.07
CA SER A 82 6.43 -6.35 6.83
C SER A 82 5.20 -7.21 7.09
N PHE A 83 4.47 -7.57 6.04
CA PHE A 83 3.38 -8.51 6.12
C PHE A 83 4.09 -9.85 6.27
N GLN A 84 4.12 -10.36 7.49
CA GLN A 84 4.36 -11.78 7.69
C GLN A 84 3.23 -12.46 6.91
N CYS A 85 3.62 -13.09 5.81
CA CYS A 85 2.74 -13.98 5.08
C CYS A 85 2.90 -15.33 5.77
N ASP A 86 1.81 -15.94 6.20
CA ASP A 86 1.87 -17.23 6.89
C ASP A 86 2.21 -18.36 5.91
N THR A 87 1.99 -18.12 4.61
CA THR A 87 2.19 -19.10 3.54
C THR A 87 2.75 -18.47 2.26
N ASP A 88 3.37 -19.31 1.42
CA ASP A 88 3.86 -18.90 0.09
C ASP A 88 2.72 -18.48 -0.84
N ASP A 89 1.53 -19.08 -0.69
CA ASP A 89 0.35 -18.74 -1.49
C ASP A 89 -0.15 -17.33 -1.21
N GLU A 90 -0.12 -16.90 0.06
CA GLU A 90 -0.45 -15.53 0.44
C GLU A 90 0.51 -14.52 -0.19
N ALA A 91 1.81 -14.82 -0.17
CA ALA A 91 2.82 -14.00 -0.82
C ALA A 91 2.58 -13.90 -2.34
N ASN A 92 2.28 -15.04 -2.98
CA ASN A 92 1.99 -15.09 -4.42
C ASN A 92 0.74 -14.30 -4.81
N LEU A 93 -0.30 -14.30 -3.97
CA LEU A 93 -1.50 -13.51 -4.17
C LEU A 93 -1.20 -12.01 -4.15
N ILE A 94 -0.40 -11.56 -3.17
CA ILE A 94 0.03 -10.16 -3.06
C ILE A 94 0.86 -9.75 -4.28
N LEU A 95 1.82 -10.58 -4.68
CA LEU A 95 2.67 -10.32 -5.85
C LEU A 95 1.83 -10.21 -7.14
N SER A 96 0.82 -11.07 -7.29
CA SER A 96 -0.08 -11.05 -8.43
C SER A 96 -0.98 -9.81 -8.42
N TYR A 97 -1.53 -9.44 -7.27
CA TYR A 97 -2.36 -8.24 -7.11
C TYR A 97 -1.62 -6.96 -7.46
N ARG A 98 -0.32 -6.86 -7.12
CA ARG A 98 0.52 -5.70 -7.47
C ARG A 98 0.63 -5.47 -8.97
N LYS A 99 0.64 -6.54 -9.77
CA LYS A 99 0.76 -6.51 -11.24
C LYS A 99 -0.55 -6.12 -11.94
N LEU A 100 -1.69 -6.12 -11.23
CA LEU A 100 -3.00 -5.78 -11.80
C LEU A 100 -3.15 -4.26 -12.00
N ASN A 101 -3.97 -3.87 -12.98
CA ASN A 101 -4.42 -2.49 -13.16
C ASN A 101 -5.52 -2.11 -12.14
N ASP A 102 -5.80 -0.81 -12.00
CA ASP A 102 -6.71 -0.30 -10.98
C ASP A 102 -8.14 -0.83 -11.08
N LYS A 103 -8.66 -1.00 -12.30
CA LYS A 103 -10.00 -1.59 -12.52
C LYS A 103 -10.06 -3.04 -12.02
N ASN A 104 -9.01 -3.82 -12.26
CA ASN A 104 -8.94 -5.20 -11.83
C ASN A 104 -8.68 -5.32 -10.32
N LYS A 105 -7.88 -4.42 -9.75
CA LYS A 105 -7.70 -4.31 -8.29
C LYS A 105 -9.03 -4.08 -7.57
N GLN A 106 -9.85 -3.15 -8.07
CA GLN A 106 -11.20 -2.90 -7.54
C GLN A 106 -12.09 -4.15 -7.59
N LYS A 107 -12.06 -4.90 -8.71
CA LYS A 107 -12.80 -6.15 -8.84
C LYS A 107 -12.32 -7.21 -7.85
N CYS A 108 -11.01 -7.36 -7.67
CA CYS A 108 -10.45 -8.27 -6.68
C CYS A 108 -10.97 -7.95 -5.28
N THR A 109 -10.91 -6.68 -4.85
CA THR A 109 -11.44 -6.25 -3.55
C THR A 109 -12.94 -6.55 -3.41
N ALA A 110 -13.74 -6.25 -4.44
CA ALA A 110 -15.17 -6.51 -4.43
C ALA A 110 -15.47 -8.02 -4.29
N TYR A 111 -14.78 -8.86 -5.06
CA TYR A 111 -14.94 -10.31 -5.00
C TYR A 111 -14.57 -10.86 -3.63
N THR A 112 -13.42 -10.45 -3.07
CA THR A 112 -13.00 -10.86 -1.72
C THR A 112 -14.03 -10.48 -0.65
N ASN A 113 -14.59 -9.27 -0.70
CA ASN A 113 -15.62 -8.84 0.23
C ASN A 113 -16.92 -9.64 0.09
N THR A 114 -17.34 -9.94 -1.15
CA THR A 114 -18.50 -10.79 -1.40
C THR A 114 -18.30 -12.19 -0.82
N LEU A 115 -17.13 -12.82 -1.04
CA LEU A 115 -16.84 -14.13 -0.45
C LEU A 115 -16.89 -14.11 1.07
N LEU A 116 -16.28 -13.11 1.70
CA LEU A 116 -16.30 -12.95 3.16
C LEU A 116 -17.72 -12.75 3.68
N THR A 117 -18.58 -12.06 2.93
CA THR A 117 -19.98 -11.83 3.30
C THR A 117 -20.77 -13.13 3.20
N THR A 118 -20.61 -13.88 2.10
CA THR A 118 -21.25 -15.18 1.92
C THR A 118 -20.86 -16.16 3.02
N GLN A 119 -19.57 -16.27 3.34
CA GLN A 119 -19.09 -17.15 4.40
C GLN A 119 -19.72 -16.83 5.76
N LYS A 120 -19.82 -15.54 6.12
CA LYS A 120 -20.47 -15.12 7.37
C LYS A 120 -21.96 -15.48 7.40
N MET A 121 -22.67 -15.31 6.29
CA MET A 121 -24.09 -15.68 6.21
C MET A 121 -24.29 -17.19 6.37
N GLU A 122 -23.44 -18.00 5.75
CA GLU A 122 -23.48 -19.46 5.88
C GLU A 122 -23.23 -19.90 7.33
N ASP A 123 -22.22 -19.33 7.99
CA ASP A 123 -21.92 -19.61 9.40
C ASP A 123 -23.09 -19.22 10.32
N GLU A 124 -23.72 -18.07 10.08
CA GLU A 124 -24.91 -17.62 10.82
C GLU A 124 -26.12 -18.56 10.61
N LEU A 125 -26.37 -19.00 9.38
CA LEU A 125 -27.43 -19.96 9.08
C LEU A 125 -27.21 -21.30 9.79
N VAL A 126 -25.97 -21.79 9.85
CA VAL A 126 -25.62 -23.02 10.56
C VAL A 126 -25.82 -22.89 12.06
N LEU A 127 -25.41 -21.78 12.67
CA LEU A 127 -25.63 -21.49 14.09
C LEU A 127 -27.12 -21.43 14.45
N ASN A 128 -27.93 -20.79 13.58
CA ASN A 128 -29.37 -20.68 13.79
C ASN A 128 -30.10 -22.01 13.59
N ALA A 129 -29.63 -22.89 12.70
CA ALA A 129 -30.19 -24.24 12.53
C ALA A 129 -29.81 -25.20 13.66
N ALA A 130 -28.66 -25.00 14.31
CA ALA A 130 -28.21 -25.79 15.47
C ALA A 130 -28.88 -25.36 16.79
N HIS A 131 -29.36 -24.11 16.86
CA HIS A 131 -30.27 -23.67 17.92
C HIS A 131 -31.69 -24.17 17.62
N ASP A 132 -31.92 -25.46 17.88
CA ASP A 132 -33.23 -25.92 18.35
C ASP A 132 -33.47 -25.20 19.69
N ASN A 133 -33.85 -23.92 19.62
CA ASN A 133 -34.40 -23.18 20.73
C ASN A 133 -35.72 -23.86 21.02
N GLY A 134 -35.65 -24.97 21.78
CA GLY A 134 -36.81 -25.71 22.21
C GLY A 134 -37.89 -24.75 22.68
N ALA A 135 -39.15 -25.12 22.44
CA ALA A 135 -40.32 -24.24 22.63
C ALA A 135 -40.15 -23.28 23.81
N THR A 136 -40.29 -21.98 23.54
CA THR A 136 -40.22 -20.95 24.59
C THR A 136 -41.21 -21.28 25.71
N PRO A 137 -40.94 -20.86 26.96
CA PRO A 137 -41.83 -21.18 28.09
C PRO A 137 -43.30 -20.82 27.85
N ASP A 138 -43.57 -19.74 27.11
CA ASP A 138 -44.93 -19.35 26.73
C ASP A 138 -45.54 -20.26 25.65
N GLN A 139 -44.75 -20.72 24.67
CA GLN A 139 -45.20 -21.71 23.69
C GLN A 139 -45.50 -23.06 24.36
N LYS A 140 -44.70 -23.45 25.35
CA LYS A 140 -44.93 -24.66 26.13
C LYS A 140 -46.18 -24.55 27.01
N ARG A 141 -46.39 -23.40 27.65
CA ARG A 141 -47.63 -23.13 28.43
C ARG A 141 -48.86 -23.11 27.53
N HIS A 142 -48.77 -22.50 26.35
CA HIS A 142 -49.89 -22.47 25.40
C HIS A 142 -50.27 -23.88 24.93
N ALA A 143 -49.30 -24.74 24.62
CA ALA A 143 -49.57 -26.13 24.26
C ALA A 143 -50.20 -26.93 25.42
N ASP A 144 -49.73 -26.71 26.65
CA ASP A 144 -50.30 -27.35 27.85
C ASP A 144 -51.74 -26.88 28.14
N ASP A 145 -52.07 -25.61 27.84
CA ASP A 145 -53.41 -25.05 27.99
C ASP A 145 -54.38 -25.63 26.94
N ILE A 146 -53.95 -25.76 25.68
CA ILE A 146 -54.72 -26.41 24.60
C ILE A 146 -55.01 -27.88 24.96
N MET A 147 -54.05 -28.59 25.56
CA MET A 147 -54.23 -30.00 25.98
C MET A 147 -55.21 -30.18 27.15
N LYS A 148 -55.46 -29.11 27.93
CA LYS A 148 -56.39 -29.11 29.06
C LYS A 148 -57.78 -28.61 28.71
N ASN A 149 -57.99 -28.11 27.48
CA ASN A 149 -59.27 -27.58 27.05
C ASN A 149 -59.92 -28.52 26.01
N PRO A 150 -60.82 -29.43 26.43
CA PRO A 150 -61.40 -30.43 25.53
C PRO A 150 -62.27 -29.84 24.39
N ASP A 151 -62.72 -28.58 24.52
CA ASP A 151 -63.46 -27.86 23.47
C ASP A 151 -62.59 -27.45 22.27
N GLU A 152 -61.25 -27.47 22.40
CA GLU A 152 -60.33 -27.14 21.31
C GLU A 152 -59.93 -28.35 20.44
N TRP A 153 -60.48 -29.54 20.76
CA TRP A 153 -60.22 -30.80 20.06
C TRP A 153 -61.45 -31.34 19.29
N GLU A 154 -62.58 -30.63 19.30
CA GLU A 154 -63.76 -30.90 18.45
C GLU A 154 -63.66 -30.18 17.09
#